data_AF-A0A2E2B808-F1
#
_entry.id   AF-A0A2E2B808-F1
#
_cell.length_a   1.000
_cell.length_b   1.000
_cell.length_c   1.000
_cell.angle_alpha   90.00
_cell.angle_beta   90.00
_cell.angle_gamma   90.00
#
_symmetry.space_group_name_H-M   'P 1'
#
loop_
_entity.id
_entity.type
_entity.pdbx_description
1 polymer ?
#
loop_
_entity_poly.entity_id
_entity_poly.type
_entity_poly.pdbx_seq_one_letter_code
_entity_poly.pdbx_strand_id
1 'polypeptide(L)'
;MKALSIILACSFVSCLIMVVIDYLIGPKAQFLNAWSIVERLMGRTPIAGKSMIAEKFGSAGELIAVLAIHLLLGLIIGSLILHWLGRHPK
;
A
#
# COMPACT_ATOMS: atom_id res chain seq x y z
N MET A 1 19.82 0.16 11.44
CA MET A 1 19.70 0.24 9.98
C MET A 1 18.99 -0.98 9.37
N LYS A 2 19.44 -2.22 9.59
CA LYS A 2 18.81 -3.44 9.01
C LYS A 2 17.30 -3.58 9.27
N ALA A 3 16.86 -3.30 10.51
CA ALA A 3 15.43 -3.41 10.89
C ALA A 3 14.53 -2.46 10.09
N LEU A 4 14.92 -1.19 9.99
CA LEU A 4 14.19 -0.18 9.22
C LEU A 4 14.11 -0.59 7.74
N SER A 5 15.22 -1.06 7.15
CA SER A 5 15.23 -1.53 5.76
C SER A 5 14.27 -2.69 5.51
N ILE A 6 14.21 -3.66 6.44
CA ILE A 6 13.27 -4.79 6.34
C ILE A 6 11.82 -4.31 6.40
N ILE A 7 11.50 -3.42 7.35
CA ILE A 7 10.16 -2.84 7.48
C ILE A 7 9.76 -2.10 6.20
N LEU A 8 10.63 -1.20 5.71
CA LEU A 8 10.36 -0.43 4.49
C LEU A 8 10.20 -1.34 3.26
N ALA A 9 11.01 -2.39 3.14
CA ALA A 9 10.88 -3.36 2.07
C ALA A 9 9.54 -4.10 2.14
N CYS A 10 9.10 -4.52 3.33
CA CYS A 10 7.81 -5.17 3.52
C CYS A 10 6.64 -4.22 3.18
N SER A 11 6.71 -2.95 3.61
CA SER A 11 5.71 -1.94 3.27
C SER A 11 5.61 -1.74 1.76
N PHE A 12 6.76 -1.62 1.09
CA PHE A 12 6.84 -1.42 -0.36
C PHE A 12 6.28 -2.60 -1.14
N VAL A 13 6.68 -3.83 -0.78
CA VAL A 13 6.18 -5.05 -1.41
C VAL A 13 4.67 -5.20 -1.21
N SER A 14 4.18 -4.96 0.01
CA SER A 14 2.74 -5.00 0.29
C SER A 14 1.97 -3.97 -0.55
N CYS A 15 2.51 -2.75 -0.70
CA CYS A 15 1.90 -1.69 -1.51
C CYS A 15 1.84 -2.08 -2.99
N LEU A 16 2.94 -2.62 -3.54
CA LEU A 16 2.97 -3.13 -4.91
C LEU A 16 1.93 -4.22 -5.14
N ILE A 17 1.80 -5.17 -4.21
CA ILE A 17 0.79 -6.23 -4.30
C ILE A 17 -0.60 -5.63 -4.36
N MET A 18 -0.93 -4.66 -3.49
CA MET A 18 -2.25 -4.00 -3.53
C MET A 18 -2.48 -3.24 -4.85
N VAL A 19 -1.47 -2.53 -5.37
CA VAL A 19 -1.58 -1.84 -6.66
C VAL A 19 -1.92 -2.83 -7.78
N VAL A 20 -1.29 -4.00 -7.80
CA VAL A 20 -1.59 -5.06 -8.79
C VAL A 20 -2.99 -5.64 -8.57
N ILE A 21 -3.38 -5.90 -7.33
CA ILE A 21 -4.72 -6.42 -7.00
C ILE A 21 -5.79 -5.42 -7.44
N ASP A 22 -5.63 -4.14 -7.11
CA ASP A 22 -6.60 -3.08 -7.47
C ASP A 22 -6.68 -2.86 -8.99
N TYR A 23 -5.55 -3.02 -9.70
CA TYR A 23 -5.55 -3.02 -11.16
C TYR A 23 -6.39 -4.17 -11.74
N LEU A 24 -6.26 -5.39 -11.18
CA LEU A 24 -7.00 -6.57 -11.64
C LEU A 24 -8.49 -6.53 -11.26
N ILE A 25 -8.80 -6.02 -10.06
CA ILE A 25 -10.17 -5.88 -9.56
C ILE A 25 -10.91 -4.75 -10.28
N GLY A 26 -10.18 -3.69 -10.67
CA GLY A 26 -10.71 -2.56 -11.41
C GLY A 26 -11.81 -1.80 -10.63
N PRO A 27 -12.96 -1.48 -11.24
CA PRO A 27 -14.03 -0.67 -10.63
C PRO A 27 -14.66 -1.25 -9.35
N LYS A 28 -14.40 -2.51 -9.03
CA LYS A 28 -14.94 -3.16 -7.81
C LYS A 28 -14.22 -2.72 -6.53
N ALA A 29 -13.04 -2.10 -6.64
CA ALA A 29 -12.32 -1.54 -5.49
C ALA A 29 -12.92 -0.18 -5.08
N GLN A 30 -14.06 -0.24 -4.38
CA GLN A 30 -14.86 0.95 -4.05
C GLN A 30 -14.36 1.73 -2.83
N PHE A 31 -13.75 1.05 -1.85
CA PHE A 31 -13.38 1.70 -0.59
C PHE A 31 -12.05 2.47 -0.69
N LEU A 32 -11.00 1.80 -1.16
CA LEU A 32 -9.65 2.34 -1.33
C LEU A 32 -9.07 1.73 -2.61
N ASN A 33 -8.48 2.55 -3.48
CA ASN A 33 -7.96 2.08 -4.76
C ASN A 33 -6.57 2.68 -5.02
N ALA A 34 -5.54 1.87 -4.78
CA ALA A 34 -4.15 2.24 -4.99
C ALA A 34 -3.80 2.41 -6.48
N TRP A 35 -4.45 1.65 -7.38
CA TRP A 35 -4.26 1.82 -8.82
C TRP A 35 -4.73 3.20 -9.30
N SER A 36 -5.84 3.72 -8.75
CA SER A 36 -6.37 5.03 -9.09
C SER A 36 -5.40 6.18 -8.75
N ILE A 37 -4.54 5.99 -7.75
CA ILE A 37 -3.46 6.94 -7.43
C ILE A 37 -2.39 6.87 -8.51
N VAL A 38 -1.98 5.67 -8.91
CA VAL A 38 -0.99 5.47 -9.99
C VAL A 38 -1.49 6.10 -11.29
N GLU A 39 -2.75 5.89 -11.66
CA GLU A 39 -3.34 6.51 -12.85
C GLU A 39 -3.28 8.04 -12.79
N ARG A 40 -3.61 8.64 -11.64
CA ARG A 40 -3.52 10.09 -11.44
C ARG A 40 -2.09 10.61 -11.50
N LEU A 41 -1.13 9.87 -10.93
CA LEU A 41 0.30 10.22 -11.03
C LEU A 41 0.81 10.15 -12.47
N MET A 42 0.23 9.29 -13.30
CA MET A 42 0.48 9.23 -14.75
C MET A 42 -0.32 10.26 -15.56
N GLY A 43 -1.08 11.15 -14.91
CA GLY A 43 -1.92 12.15 -15.56
C GLY A 43 -3.19 11.59 -16.23
N ARG A 44 -3.61 10.38 -15.87
CA ARG A 44 -4.81 9.71 -16.41
C ARG A 44 -5.99 9.86 -15.47
N THR A 45 -7.19 9.88 -16.03
CA THR A 45 -8.43 9.75 -15.26
C THR A 45 -8.60 8.30 -14.81
N PRO A 46 -8.87 8.03 -13.53
CA PRO A 46 -8.99 6.66 -13.05
C PRO A 46 -10.10 5.87 -13.73
N ILE A 47 -9.78 4.68 -14.24
CA ILE A 47 -10.76 3.79 -14.91
C ILE A 47 -11.81 3.30 -13.91
N ALA A 48 -11.39 3.04 -12.68
CA ALA A 48 -12.25 2.59 -11.59
C ALA A 48 -13.15 3.70 -11.00
N GLY A 49 -13.00 4.95 -11.44
CA GLY A 49 -13.62 6.10 -10.79
C GLY A 49 -12.92 6.51 -9.50
N LYS A 50 -13.56 7.36 -8.69
CA LYS A 50 -13.03 7.78 -7.38
C LYS A 50 -13.39 6.73 -6.34
N SER A 51 -12.43 6.36 -5.49
CA SER A 51 -12.73 5.57 -4.29
C SER A 51 -13.48 6.41 -3.26
N MET A 52 -14.15 5.75 -2.31
CA MET A 52 -14.85 6.42 -1.21
C MET A 52 -13.91 7.32 -0.40
N ILE A 53 -12.67 6.91 -0.17
CA ILE A 53 -11.67 7.75 0.51
C ILE A 53 -11.30 8.97 -0.33
N ALA A 54 -11.14 8.81 -1.65
CA ALA A 54 -10.87 9.93 -2.54
C ALA A 54 -12.03 10.93 -2.63
N GLU A 55 -13.27 10.45 -2.53
CA GLU A 55 -14.45 11.32 -2.49
C GLU A 55 -14.52 12.14 -1.20
N LYS A 56 -14.19 11.54 -0.06
CA LYS A 56 -14.26 12.20 1.25
C LYS A 56 -13.07 13.11 1.55
N PHE A 57 -11.87 12.69 1.17
CA PHE A 57 -10.61 13.33 1.59
C PHE A 57 -9.76 13.81 0.40
N GLY A 58 -10.25 13.66 -0.83
CA GLY A 58 -9.50 13.97 -2.05
C GLY A 58 -8.39 12.96 -2.37
N SER A 59 -7.73 13.15 -3.51
CA SER A 59 -6.65 12.28 -3.98
C SER A 59 -5.47 12.21 -2.99
N ALA A 60 -5.17 13.31 -2.29
CA ALA A 60 -4.11 13.34 -1.29
C ALA A 60 -4.46 12.49 -0.06
N GLY A 61 -5.72 12.54 0.40
CA GLY A 61 -6.18 11.69 1.50
C GLY A 61 -6.15 10.21 1.15
N GLU A 62 -6.49 9.86 -0.08
CA GLU A 62 -6.36 8.48 -0.59
C GLU A 62 -4.91 8.00 -0.57
N LEU A 63 -3.97 8.82 -1.06
CA LEU A 63 -2.54 8.50 -1.01
C LEU A 63 -2.04 8.30 0.42
N ILE A 64 -2.39 9.21 1.33
CA ILE A 64 -1.99 9.09 2.74
C ILE A 64 -2.56 7.81 3.35
N ALA A 65 -3.83 7.48 3.08
CA ALA A 65 -4.46 6.27 3.58
C ALA A 65 -3.76 5.00 3.07
N VAL A 66 -3.46 4.92 1.77
CA VAL A 66 -2.69 3.81 1.19
C VAL A 66 -1.33 3.69 1.85
N LEU A 67 -0.57 4.78 1.95
CA LEU A 67 0.77 4.76 2.55
C LEU A 67 0.74 4.35 4.02
N ALA A 68 -0.21 4.86 4.80
CA ALA A 68 -0.36 4.55 6.22
C ALA A 68 -0.68 3.06 6.45
N ILE A 69 -1.63 2.51 5.70
CA ILE A 69 -2.00 1.09 5.79
C ILE A 69 -0.79 0.19 5.47
N HIS A 70 -0.07 0.50 4.40
CA HIS A 70 1.07 -0.32 4.00
C HIS A 70 2.29 -0.16 4.91
N LEU A 71 2.47 1.02 5.50
CA LEU A 71 3.48 1.21 6.54
C LEU A 71 3.16 0.37 7.78
N LEU A 72 1.90 0.33 8.21
CA LEU A 72 1.45 -0.52 9.33
C LEU A 72 1.63 -2.01 9.01
N LEU A 73 1.26 -2.45 7.81
CA LEU A 73 1.48 -3.84 7.39
C LEU A 73 2.97 -4.19 7.35
N GLY A 74 3.82 -3.31 6.81
CA GLY A 74 5.25 -3.53 6.80
C GLY A 74 5.88 -3.52 8.20
N LEU A 75 5.35 -2.73 9.13
CA LEU A 75 5.74 -2.79 10.54
C LEU A 75 5.41 -4.13 11.17
N ILE A 76 4.20 -4.66 10.94
CA ILE A 76 3.75 -5.95 11.48
C ILE A 76 4.61 -7.09 10.89
N ILE A 77 4.67 -7.18 9.56
CA ILE A 77 5.40 -8.24 8.84
C ILE A 77 6.90 -8.15 9.14
N GLY A 78 7.48 -6.95 9.05
CA GLY A 78 8.88 -6.72 9.32
C GLY A 78 9.27 -7.07 10.76
N SER A 79 8.42 -6.75 11.75
CA SER A 79 8.65 -7.14 13.15
C SER A 79 8.61 -8.65 13.33
N LEU A 80 7.69 -9.36 12.68
CA LEU A 80 7.63 -10.83 12.72
C LEU A 80 8.88 -11.47 12.12
N ILE A 81 9.36 -10.95 10.98
CA ILE A 81 10.59 -11.43 10.34
C ILE A 81 11.80 -11.21 11.24
N LEU A 82 11.95 -10.01 11.81
CA LEU A 82 13.05 -9.68 12.72
C LEU A 82 13.04 -10.57 13.96
N HIS A 83 11.86 -10.80 14.53
CA HIS A 83 11.69 -11.69 15.67
C HIS A 83 12.09 -13.13 15.35
N TRP A 84 11.68 -13.64 14.17
CA TRP A 84 12.05 -14.98 13.71
C TRP A 84 13.56 -15.11 13.49
N LEU A 85 14.19 -14.14 12.83
CA LEU A 85 15.64 -14.11 12.61
C LEU A 85 16.44 -14.02 13.93
N GLY A 86 15.91 -13.34 14.95
CA GLY A 86 16.53 -13.27 16.27
C GLY A 86 16.48 -14.59 17.04
N ARG A 87 15.47 -15.44 16.79
CA ARG A 87 15.35 -16.78 17.39
C ARG A 87 16.18 -17.85 16.69
N HIS A 88 16.60 -17.59 15.45
CA HIS A 88 17.42 -18.50 14.65
C HIS A 88 18.69 -17.77 14.17
N PRO A 89 19.61 -17.42 15.08
CA PRO A 89 20.91 -16.89 14.68
C PRO A 89 21.64 -17.95 13.84
N LYS A 90 22.12 -17.54 12.66
CA LYS A 90 22.98 -18.36 11.80
C LYS A 90 24.31 -18.65 12.47
#